data_AF-A0A2C9VEW0-F1
#
_entry.id   AF-A0A2C9VEW0-F1
#
_cell.length_a   1.000
_cell.length_b   1.000
_cell.length_c   1.000
_cell.angle_alpha   90.00
_cell.angle_beta   90.00
_cell.angle_gamma   90.00
#
_symmetry.space_group_name_H-M   'P 1'
#
loop_
_entity.id
_entity.type
_entity.pdbx_description
1 polymer ?
#
loop_
_entity_poly.entity_id
_entity_poly.type
_entity_poly.pdbx_seq_one_letter_code
_entity_poly.pdbx_strand_id
1 'polypeptide(L)'
;MASLCPLFAFFLLVCISSPSISQKVTLSLYYETLCPYCADFIVNHLVKVFDGGLTSIVDLRMIPWGNAFIQSDGTFVCQERHFSFIYCMESLALQNRLNEWVNCFETARFGKEPIDCYTSGYGNVLEQKFAAETAQLNPPHRFVPWVLVNNQPIQEDFKNFVSYVCNAYQGTQVPETCKSLPTESNSFQKEIPTSPVCSANKTGNFISSSRAINKSPVINP
;
A
#
# COMPACT_ATOMS: atom_id res chain seq x y z
N MET A 1 47.17 9.02 -52.91
CA MET A 1 45.86 9.49 -52.39
C MET A 1 44.79 8.60 -53.01
N ALA A 2 43.80 8.08 -52.31
CA ALA A 2 43.60 8.01 -50.86
C ALA A 2 42.90 6.67 -50.53
N SER A 3 43.13 6.11 -49.34
CA SER A 3 42.47 4.87 -48.91
C SER A 3 41.07 5.18 -48.38
N LEU A 4 40.01 4.57 -48.93
CA LEU A 4 38.67 4.69 -48.37
C LEU A 4 38.52 3.80 -47.14
N CYS A 5 38.01 4.37 -46.06
CA CYS A 5 38.12 3.78 -44.73
C CYS A 5 36.93 2.86 -44.39
N PRO A 6 37.15 1.61 -43.93
CA PRO A 6 36.09 0.65 -43.60
C PRO A 6 35.44 0.92 -42.22
N LEU A 7 35.05 2.18 -41.95
CA LEU A 7 34.48 2.59 -40.65
C LEU A 7 32.96 2.36 -40.52
N PHE A 8 32.26 2.10 -41.62
CA PHE A 8 30.79 2.02 -41.63
C PHE A 8 30.19 0.76 -40.96
N ALA A 9 31.02 -0.22 -40.60
CA ALA A 9 30.57 -1.49 -40.01
C ALA A 9 30.51 -1.50 -38.47
N PHE A 10 31.07 -0.50 -37.79
CA PHE A 10 31.21 -0.54 -36.31
C PHE A 10 30.07 0.14 -35.53
N PHE A 11 29.15 0.84 -36.21
CA PHE A 11 28.08 1.63 -35.58
C PHE A 11 26.75 0.90 -35.34
N LEU A 12 26.66 -0.40 -35.69
CA LEU A 12 25.45 -1.22 -35.49
C LEU A 12 25.54 -2.16 -34.27
N LEU A 13 26.59 -2.05 -33.45
CA LEU A 13 26.81 -2.89 -32.26
C LEU A 13 26.87 -2.11 -30.94
N VAL A 14 26.31 -0.89 -30.92
CA VAL A 14 25.81 -0.30 -29.68
C VAL A 14 24.50 -1.01 -29.35
N CYS A 15 24.60 -2.13 -28.64
CA CYS A 15 23.42 -2.81 -28.08
C CYS A 15 22.62 -1.80 -27.26
N ILE A 16 21.35 -1.59 -27.61
CA ILE A 16 20.45 -0.72 -26.85
C ILE A 16 20.08 -1.46 -25.56
N SER A 17 20.99 -1.41 -24.59
CA SER A 17 20.74 -1.80 -23.20
C SER A 17 19.87 -0.73 -22.56
N SER A 18 18.60 -0.70 -22.96
CA SER A 18 17.55 0.06 -22.27
C SER A 18 17.67 -0.24 -20.78
N PRO A 19 17.80 0.77 -19.90
CA PRO A 19 17.79 0.51 -18.47
C PRO A 19 16.47 -0.18 -18.14
N SER A 20 16.54 -1.40 -17.61
CA SER A 20 15.36 -2.10 -17.12
C SER A 20 14.91 -1.43 -15.83
N ILE A 21 14.20 -0.31 -16.00
CA ILE A 21 13.38 0.30 -14.96
C ILE A 21 12.38 -0.79 -14.59
N SER A 22 12.61 -1.46 -13.45
CA SER A 22 11.73 -2.51 -12.96
C SER A 22 10.37 -1.90 -12.64
N GLN A 23 9.48 -1.91 -13.62
CA GLN A 23 8.15 -1.35 -13.49
C GLN A 23 7.37 -2.17 -12.47
N LYS A 24 7.27 -1.61 -11.26
CA LYS A 24 6.40 -2.12 -10.22
C LYS A 24 4.96 -2.08 -10.71
N VAL A 25 4.19 -3.09 -10.33
CA VAL A 25 2.75 -3.12 -10.55
C VAL A 25 2.08 -2.19 -9.55
N THR A 26 1.34 -1.19 -10.03
CA THR A 26 0.57 -0.30 -9.17
C THR A 26 -0.68 -1.04 -8.69
N LEU A 27 -0.73 -1.35 -7.40
CA LEU A 27 -1.90 -1.90 -6.71
C LEU A 27 -2.59 -0.76 -5.98
N SER A 28 -3.78 -0.36 -6.41
CA SER A 28 -4.58 0.69 -5.75
C SER A 28 -5.80 0.12 -5.08
N LEU A 29 -5.96 0.35 -3.78
CA LEU A 29 -7.17 0.07 -3.01
C LEU A 29 -7.92 1.38 -2.73
N TYR A 30 -9.16 1.46 -3.19
CA TYR A 30 -10.13 2.47 -2.77
C TYR A 30 -11.05 1.85 -1.72
N TYR A 31 -11.19 2.50 -0.56
CA TYR A 31 -11.88 1.92 0.60
C TYR A 31 -12.52 2.98 1.51
N GLU A 32 -13.51 2.55 2.28
CA GLU A 32 -14.16 3.34 3.33
C GLU A 32 -13.66 2.86 4.70
N THR A 33 -13.32 3.79 5.60
CA THR A 33 -13.08 3.46 7.01
C THR A 33 -14.40 3.04 7.68
N LEU A 34 -14.33 2.18 8.69
CA LEU A 34 -15.50 1.57 9.37
C LEU A 34 -16.36 0.64 8.49
N CYS A 35 -16.08 0.48 7.20
CA CYS A 35 -16.76 -0.49 6.33
C CYS A 35 -16.23 -1.91 6.61
N PRO A 36 -17.07 -2.88 7.08
CA PRO A 36 -16.59 -4.20 7.50
C PRO A 36 -15.89 -5.00 6.39
N TYR A 37 -16.32 -4.83 5.13
CA TYR A 37 -15.68 -5.48 3.98
C TYR A 37 -14.32 -4.87 3.63
N CYS A 38 -14.14 -3.56 3.86
CA CYS A 38 -12.84 -2.90 3.70
C CYS A 38 -11.89 -3.34 4.80
N ALA A 39 -12.36 -3.40 6.05
CA ALA A 39 -11.58 -3.86 7.19
C ALA A 39 -11.16 -5.34 7.04
N ASP A 40 -12.09 -6.24 6.65
CA ASP A 40 -11.78 -7.64 6.32
C ASP A 40 -10.73 -7.75 5.21
N PHE A 41 -10.88 -6.98 4.14
CA PHE A 41 -9.89 -6.99 3.06
C PHE A 41 -8.52 -6.49 3.52
N ILE A 42 -8.44 -5.36 4.24
CA ILE A 42 -7.17 -4.81 4.72
C ILE A 42 -6.47 -5.77 5.69
N VAL A 43 -7.20 -6.37 6.62
CA VAL A 43 -6.64 -7.20 7.69
C VAL A 43 -6.36 -8.64 7.24
N ASN A 44 -7.25 -9.27 6.46
CA ASN A 44 -7.16 -10.71 6.13
C ASN A 44 -6.66 -11.01 4.71
N HIS A 45 -6.66 -10.02 3.81
CA HIS A 45 -6.26 -10.20 2.40
C HIS A 45 -5.06 -9.33 1.99
N LEU A 46 -5.12 -8.01 2.18
CA LEU A 46 -4.11 -7.08 1.69
C LEU A 46 -2.75 -7.27 2.37
N VAL A 47 -2.72 -7.73 3.64
CA VAL A 47 -1.49 -8.10 4.36
C VAL A 47 -0.57 -9.04 3.55
N LYS A 48 -1.12 -9.86 2.65
CA LYS A 48 -0.37 -10.77 1.76
C LYS A 48 0.58 -10.05 0.80
N VAL A 49 0.46 -8.72 0.66
CA VAL A 49 1.44 -7.89 -0.06
C VAL A 49 2.81 -7.89 0.62
N PHE A 50 2.89 -8.20 1.91
CA PHE A 50 4.13 -8.32 2.68
C PHE A 50 4.74 -9.74 2.63
N ASP A 51 4.01 -10.73 2.11
CA ASP A 51 4.46 -12.13 2.06
C ASP A 51 5.27 -12.46 0.79
N GLY A 52 6.25 -13.37 0.95
CA GLY A 52 7.04 -13.99 -0.14
C GLY A 52 7.68 -13.01 -1.15
N GLY A 53 7.95 -11.78 -0.71
CA GLY A 53 8.65 -10.75 -1.47
C GLY A 53 7.78 -9.87 -2.37
N LEU A 54 6.44 -9.90 -2.28
CA LEU A 54 5.56 -9.16 -3.20
C LEU A 54 5.78 -7.62 -3.15
N THR A 55 6.18 -7.07 -2.00
CA THR A 55 6.60 -5.64 -1.85
C THR A 55 7.74 -5.21 -2.78
N SER A 56 8.57 -6.14 -3.27
CA SER A 56 9.64 -5.82 -4.22
C SER A 56 9.11 -5.47 -5.61
N ILE A 57 7.92 -5.95 -5.97
CA ILE A 57 7.29 -5.73 -7.29
C ILE A 57 6.01 -4.88 -7.24
N VAL A 58 5.44 -4.63 -6.07
CA VAL A 58 4.22 -3.82 -5.90
C VAL A 58 4.56 -2.38 -5.52
N ASP A 59 3.88 -1.42 -6.14
CA ASP A 59 3.67 -0.08 -5.60
C ASP A 59 2.24 0.01 -5.04
N LEU A 60 2.09 0.10 -3.72
CA LEU A 60 0.79 0.05 -3.04
C LEU A 60 0.28 1.47 -2.79
N ARG A 61 -0.90 1.78 -3.34
CA ARG A 61 -1.66 2.99 -3.05
C ARG A 61 -2.91 2.62 -2.25
N MET A 62 -3.15 3.31 -1.15
CA MET A 62 -4.39 3.22 -0.36
C MET A 62 -5.10 4.56 -0.42
N ILE A 63 -6.36 4.55 -0.87
CA ILE A 63 -7.20 5.73 -1.08
C ILE A 63 -8.40 5.60 -0.12
N PRO A 64 -8.34 6.19 1.09
CA PRO A 64 -9.49 6.31 1.96
C PRO A 64 -10.46 7.34 1.35
N TRP A 65 -11.70 6.94 1.10
CA TRP A 65 -12.69 7.78 0.42
C TRP A 65 -13.96 8.02 1.24
N GLY A 66 -14.28 9.29 1.43
CA GLY A 66 -15.58 9.81 1.84
C GLY A 66 -16.10 10.84 0.82
N ASN A 67 -17.39 11.13 0.81
CA ASN A 67 -18.05 11.94 -0.23
C ASN A 67 -17.75 13.46 -0.11
N ALA A 68 -16.66 13.94 -0.71
CA ALA A 68 -16.24 15.35 -0.67
C ALA A 68 -15.61 15.88 -1.99
N PHE A 69 -15.33 17.18 -2.06
CA PHE A 69 -14.75 17.93 -3.20
C PHE A 69 -14.10 19.22 -2.66
N ILE A 70 -13.13 19.95 -3.23
CA ILE A 70 -12.19 19.92 -4.41
C ILE A 70 -11.31 21.19 -4.16
N GLN A 71 -10.01 21.36 -4.42
CA GLN A 71 -8.81 20.64 -4.95
C GLN A 71 -7.59 21.48 -4.43
N SER A 72 -6.29 21.17 -4.54
CA SER A 72 -5.42 20.10 -5.07
C SER A 72 -4.03 20.31 -4.38
N ASP A 73 -2.95 19.54 -4.58
CA ASP A 73 -2.62 18.48 -5.54
C ASP A 73 -1.83 17.30 -4.93
N GLY A 74 -1.28 17.45 -3.72
CA GLY A 74 -0.12 16.70 -3.21
C GLY A 74 -0.15 15.17 -3.31
N THR A 75 0.94 14.60 -3.84
CA THR A 75 1.17 13.15 -4.00
C THR A 75 1.69 12.52 -2.70
N PHE A 76 1.24 11.30 -2.38
CA PHE A 76 1.64 10.57 -1.17
C PHE A 76 2.35 9.25 -1.50
N VAL A 77 3.31 8.88 -0.65
CA VAL A 77 4.10 7.63 -0.74
C VAL A 77 3.91 6.84 0.55
N CYS A 78 3.46 5.58 0.43
CA CYS A 78 3.18 4.71 1.57
C CYS A 78 4.48 4.23 2.27
N GLN A 79 4.97 5.01 3.22
CA GLN A 79 5.93 4.51 4.22
C GLN A 79 5.24 3.49 5.14
N GLU A 80 5.94 2.41 5.52
CA GLU A 80 5.43 1.25 6.29
C GLU A 80 4.58 1.63 7.53
N ARG A 81 4.93 2.74 8.20
CA ARG A 81 4.19 3.27 9.37
C ARG A 81 2.72 3.56 9.08
N HIS A 82 2.40 4.07 7.88
CA HIS A 82 1.01 4.38 7.51
C HIS A 82 0.19 3.10 7.38
N PHE A 83 0.74 2.05 6.74
CA PHE A 83 0.06 0.76 6.67
C PHE A 83 -0.12 0.16 8.07
N SER A 84 0.91 0.20 8.92
CA SER A 84 0.83 -0.27 10.32
C SER A 84 -0.28 0.42 11.11
N PHE A 85 -0.46 1.74 10.94
CA PHE A 85 -1.56 2.47 11.57
C PHE A 85 -2.92 2.06 11.03
N ILE A 86 -3.11 2.03 9.71
CA ILE A 86 -4.38 1.66 9.08
C ILE A 86 -4.77 0.22 9.45
N TYR A 87 -3.84 -0.74 9.34
CA TYR A 87 -4.05 -2.12 9.74
C TYR A 87 -4.48 -2.24 11.22
N CYS A 88 -3.87 -1.48 12.12
CA CYS A 88 -4.26 -1.44 13.52
C CYS A 88 -5.70 -0.90 13.71
N MET A 89 -6.03 0.22 13.04
CA MET A 89 -7.36 0.83 13.11
C MET A 89 -8.46 -0.11 12.58
N GLU A 90 -8.26 -0.71 11.40
CA GLU A 90 -9.21 -1.66 10.81
C GLU A 90 -9.31 -2.97 11.60
N SER A 91 -8.21 -3.43 12.23
CA SER A 91 -8.24 -4.58 13.13
C SER A 91 -9.04 -4.29 14.41
N LEU A 92 -8.98 -3.07 14.95
CA LEU A 92 -9.84 -2.64 16.05
C LEU A 92 -11.31 -2.48 15.61
N ALA A 93 -11.58 -2.09 14.36
CA ALA A 93 -12.92 -2.05 13.78
C ALA A 93 -13.55 -3.46 13.75
N LEU A 94 -12.87 -4.46 13.18
CA LEU A 94 -13.33 -5.85 13.14
C LEU A 94 -13.56 -6.45 14.55
N GLN A 95 -12.79 -6.03 15.55
CA GLN A 95 -12.92 -6.48 16.93
C GLN A 95 -13.97 -5.72 17.74
N ASN A 96 -14.61 -4.67 17.18
CA ASN A 96 -15.46 -3.73 17.91
C ASN A 96 -14.76 -3.08 19.12
N ARG A 97 -13.47 -2.74 18.97
CA ARG A 97 -12.57 -2.17 19.99
C ARG A 97 -12.05 -0.78 19.61
N LEU A 98 -12.80 -0.03 18.79
CA LEU A 98 -12.39 1.29 18.28
C LEU A 98 -12.13 2.34 19.37
N ASN A 99 -12.64 2.14 20.59
CA ASN A 99 -12.27 2.94 21.76
C ASN A 99 -10.77 2.88 22.12
N GLU A 100 -10.02 1.89 21.60
CA GLU A 100 -8.58 1.72 21.83
C GLU A 100 -7.70 2.34 20.73
N TRP A 101 -8.28 3.08 19.77
CA TRP A 101 -7.60 3.65 18.59
C TRP A 101 -6.28 4.38 18.87
N VAL A 102 -6.16 5.04 20.02
CA VAL A 102 -4.94 5.75 20.45
C VAL A 102 -3.71 4.83 20.49
N ASN A 103 -3.89 3.54 20.80
CA ASN A 103 -2.83 2.53 20.84
C ASN A 103 -2.19 2.28 19.45
N CYS A 104 -2.89 2.64 18.37
CA CYS A 104 -2.35 2.52 17.01
C CYS A 104 -1.25 3.55 16.72
N PHE A 105 -1.23 4.71 17.40
CA PHE A 105 -0.12 5.67 17.28
C PHE A 105 1.20 5.08 17.78
N GLU A 106 1.19 4.43 18.94
CA GLU A 106 2.40 3.77 19.49
C GLU A 106 2.89 2.64 18.57
N THR A 107 1.95 1.82 18.08
CA THR A 107 2.22 0.69 17.16
C THR A 107 2.87 1.17 15.86
N ALA A 108 2.33 2.22 15.25
CA ALA A 108 2.84 2.79 14.01
C ALA A 108 4.04 3.74 14.19
N ARG A 109 4.37 4.11 15.44
CA ARG A 109 5.35 5.14 15.78
C ARG A 109 5.01 6.50 15.15
N PHE A 110 3.74 6.89 15.25
CA PHE A 110 3.33 8.28 15.16
C PHE A 110 3.36 8.91 16.56
N GLY A 111 3.76 10.17 16.64
CA GLY A 111 3.55 11.01 17.80
C GLY A 111 2.19 11.70 17.66
N LYS A 112 2.21 13.04 17.68
CA LYS A 112 0.99 13.86 17.55
C LYS A 112 0.67 14.27 16.11
N GLU A 113 1.46 13.87 15.11
CA GLU A 113 1.34 14.35 13.74
C GLU A 113 -0.04 14.08 13.10
N PRO A 114 -0.70 12.92 13.32
CA PRO A 114 -2.06 12.70 12.81
C PRO A 114 -3.12 13.56 13.51
N ILE A 115 -2.92 13.87 14.80
CA ILE A 115 -3.81 14.76 15.57
C ILE A 115 -3.62 16.22 15.12
N ASP A 116 -2.37 16.65 14.87
CA ASP A 116 -2.08 17.95 14.26
C ASP A 116 -2.71 18.05 12.86
N CYS A 117 -2.63 17.00 12.04
CA CYS A 117 -3.22 16.91 10.70
C CYS A 117 -4.76 17.05 10.72
N TYR A 118 -5.41 16.38 11.67
CA TYR A 118 -6.86 16.48 11.89
C TYR A 118 -7.25 17.88 12.40
N THR A 119 -6.62 18.35 13.48
CA THR A 119 -7.00 19.63 14.15
C THR A 119 -6.63 20.88 13.36
N SER A 120 -5.66 20.82 12.45
CA SER A 120 -5.36 21.90 11.49
C SER A 120 -6.33 21.98 10.31
N GLY A 121 -7.25 21.00 10.17
CA GLY A 121 -8.14 20.90 9.01
C GLY A 121 -7.47 20.40 7.74
N TYR A 122 -6.17 20.08 7.75
CA TYR A 122 -5.46 19.54 6.59
C TYR A 122 -6.04 18.19 6.16
N GLY A 123 -6.52 17.37 7.11
CA GLY A 123 -7.26 16.14 6.82
C GLY A 123 -8.41 16.33 5.83
N ASN A 124 -9.17 17.41 5.93
CA ASN A 124 -10.28 17.72 5.02
C ASN A 124 -9.79 17.92 3.58
N VAL A 125 -8.62 18.57 3.40
CA VAL A 125 -8.01 18.78 2.07
C VAL A 125 -7.58 17.45 1.44
N LEU A 126 -7.12 16.50 2.26
CA LEU A 126 -6.73 15.16 1.81
C LEU A 126 -7.95 14.32 1.42
N GLU A 127 -9.00 14.30 2.24
CA GLU A 127 -10.26 13.61 1.94
C GLU A 127 -10.88 14.16 0.63
N GLN A 128 -10.94 15.49 0.48
CA GLN A 128 -11.40 16.14 -0.74
C GLN A 128 -10.55 15.79 -1.98
N LYS A 129 -9.22 15.64 -1.84
CA LYS A 129 -8.37 15.16 -2.94
C LYS A 129 -8.72 13.72 -3.30
N PHE A 130 -8.76 12.81 -2.34
CA PHE A 130 -9.05 11.40 -2.60
C PHE A 130 -10.45 11.19 -3.16
N ALA A 131 -11.40 12.06 -2.80
CA ALA A 131 -12.73 12.05 -3.37
C ALA A 131 -12.78 12.58 -4.81
N ALA A 132 -12.03 13.63 -5.14
CA ALA A 132 -11.86 14.07 -6.51
C ALA A 132 -11.15 13.00 -7.39
N GLU A 133 -10.23 12.22 -6.82
CA GLU A 133 -9.58 11.07 -7.51
C GLU A 133 -10.57 9.91 -7.72
N THR A 134 -11.33 9.53 -6.68
CA THR A 134 -12.27 8.39 -6.71
C THR A 134 -13.45 8.65 -7.65
N ALA A 135 -13.91 9.90 -7.76
CA ALA A 135 -14.95 10.32 -8.71
C ALA A 135 -14.50 10.27 -10.18
N GLN A 136 -13.20 10.16 -10.47
CA GLN A 136 -12.64 10.02 -11.82
C GLN A 136 -12.42 8.56 -12.24
N LEU A 137 -12.79 7.59 -11.40
CA LEU A 137 -12.72 6.17 -11.75
C LEU A 137 -13.59 5.84 -12.98
N ASN A 138 -12.99 5.18 -13.97
CA ASN A 138 -13.65 4.71 -15.18
C ASN A 138 -13.30 3.24 -15.45
N PRO A 139 -14.27 2.30 -15.36
CA PRO A 139 -15.64 2.50 -14.92
C PRO A 139 -15.72 3.00 -13.46
N PRO A 140 -16.78 3.72 -13.08
CA PRO A 140 -17.06 4.03 -11.68
C PRO A 140 -17.11 2.75 -10.85
N HIS A 141 -16.64 2.83 -9.60
CA HIS A 141 -16.72 1.70 -8.67
C HIS A 141 -18.18 1.34 -8.36
N ARG A 142 -18.44 0.06 -8.11
CA ARG A 142 -19.80 -0.45 -7.80
C ARG A 142 -20.01 -0.81 -6.33
N PHE A 143 -18.92 -0.90 -5.58
CA PHE A 143 -18.84 -1.27 -4.17
C PHE A 143 -17.44 -0.92 -3.65
N VAL A 144 -17.23 -0.99 -2.33
CA VAL A 144 -15.91 -1.02 -1.70
C VAL A 144 -15.73 -2.34 -0.93
N PRO A 145 -14.50 -2.86 -0.77
CA PRO A 145 -13.23 -2.36 -1.29
C PRO A 145 -13.14 -2.50 -2.82
N TRP A 146 -12.64 -1.46 -3.50
CA TRP A 146 -12.47 -1.45 -4.95
C TRP A 146 -10.99 -1.47 -5.30
N VAL A 147 -10.53 -2.58 -5.91
CA VAL A 147 -9.11 -2.84 -6.16
C VAL A 147 -8.78 -2.72 -7.64
N LEU A 148 -7.73 -1.96 -7.94
CA LEU A 148 -7.18 -1.80 -9.28
C LEU A 148 -5.74 -2.32 -9.34
N VAL A 149 -5.40 -2.99 -10.45
CA VAL A 149 -4.04 -3.43 -10.80
C VAL A 149 -3.66 -2.74 -12.11
N ASN A 150 -2.59 -1.93 -12.10
CA ASN A 150 -2.20 -1.06 -13.23
C ASN A 150 -3.39 -0.26 -13.79
N ASN A 151 -4.14 0.38 -12.89
CA ASN A 151 -5.36 1.14 -13.14
C ASN A 151 -6.55 0.36 -13.74
N GLN A 152 -6.48 -0.96 -13.88
CA GLN A 152 -7.61 -1.81 -14.29
C GLN A 152 -8.33 -2.40 -13.06
N PRO A 153 -9.65 -2.21 -12.89
CA PRO A 153 -10.37 -2.77 -11.75
C PRO A 153 -10.54 -4.28 -11.88
N ILE A 154 -10.17 -5.03 -10.84
CA ILE A 154 -10.33 -6.50 -10.78
C ILE A 154 -11.71 -6.92 -10.22
N GLN A 155 -12.56 -5.93 -9.93
CA GLN A 155 -13.98 -6.08 -9.57
C GLN A 155 -14.20 -7.12 -8.46
N GLU A 156 -15.19 -8.02 -8.60
CA GLU A 156 -15.56 -9.00 -7.58
C GLU A 156 -14.42 -9.95 -7.18
N ASP A 157 -13.37 -10.10 -8.01
CA ASP A 157 -12.22 -10.96 -7.72
C ASP A 157 -11.12 -10.26 -6.90
N PHE A 158 -11.44 -9.13 -6.25
CA PHE A 158 -10.52 -8.32 -5.43
C PHE A 158 -9.71 -9.11 -4.39
N LYS A 159 -10.29 -10.19 -3.84
CA LYS A 159 -9.63 -11.08 -2.86
C LYS A 159 -8.45 -11.88 -3.44
N ASN A 160 -8.33 -11.99 -4.77
CA ASN A 160 -7.28 -12.69 -5.51
C ASN A 160 -6.25 -11.74 -6.16
N PHE A 161 -6.15 -10.47 -5.72
CA PHE A 161 -5.24 -9.46 -6.28
C PHE A 161 -3.78 -9.91 -6.48
N VAL A 162 -3.28 -10.83 -5.65
CA VAL A 162 -1.93 -11.40 -5.76
C VAL A 162 -1.70 -12.03 -7.13
N SER A 163 -2.66 -12.80 -7.64
CA SER A 163 -2.57 -13.43 -8.97
C SER A 163 -2.53 -12.39 -10.08
N TYR A 164 -3.36 -11.35 -9.99
CA TYR A 164 -3.34 -10.23 -10.94
C TYR A 164 -2.02 -9.46 -10.90
N VAL A 165 -1.46 -9.22 -9.72
CA VAL A 165 -0.14 -8.59 -9.55
C VAL A 165 0.96 -9.42 -10.20
N CYS A 166 0.99 -10.73 -9.94
CA CYS A 166 1.97 -11.64 -10.52
C CYS A 166 1.85 -11.74 -12.05
N ASN A 167 0.62 -11.75 -12.59
CA ASN A 167 0.36 -11.79 -14.03
C ASN A 167 0.66 -10.44 -14.73
N ALA A 168 0.53 -9.32 -14.02
CA ALA A 168 0.80 -7.98 -14.55
C ALA A 168 2.28 -7.56 -14.46
N TYR A 169 3.10 -8.27 -13.69
CA TYR A 169 4.52 -7.95 -13.51
C TYR A 169 5.38 -8.45 -14.67
N GLN A 170 6.13 -7.54 -15.29
CA GLN A 170 6.95 -7.81 -16.49
C GLN A 170 8.47 -7.85 -16.20
N GLY A 171 8.88 -7.72 -14.94
CA GLY A 171 10.29 -7.74 -14.55
C GLY A 171 10.85 -9.16 -14.38
N THR A 172 12.18 -9.29 -14.51
CA THR A 172 12.86 -10.60 -14.45
C THR A 172 12.91 -11.22 -13.05
N GLN A 173 12.87 -10.39 -12.00
CA GLN A 173 13.04 -10.82 -10.60
C GLN A 173 11.69 -11.19 -9.98
N VAL A 174 11.11 -12.29 -10.44
CA VAL A 174 9.81 -12.80 -9.97
C VAL A 174 9.89 -13.24 -8.47
N PRO A 175 9.02 -12.74 -7.57
CA PRO A 175 8.97 -13.14 -6.15
C PRO A 175 8.62 -14.61 -5.92
N GLU A 176 8.77 -15.09 -4.68
CA GLU A 176 8.41 -16.45 -4.31
C GLU A 176 6.89 -16.68 -4.36
N THR A 177 6.11 -15.72 -3.85
CA THR A 177 4.64 -15.74 -3.91
C THR A 177 4.11 -15.96 -5.33
N CYS A 178 4.77 -15.40 -6.34
CA CYS A 178 4.36 -15.55 -7.75
C CYS A 178 4.78 -16.88 -8.39
N LYS A 179 5.71 -17.63 -7.78
CA LYS A 179 6.17 -18.95 -8.23
C LYS A 179 5.37 -20.10 -7.62
N SER A 180 4.72 -19.86 -6.48
CA SER A 180 3.91 -20.85 -5.75
C SER A 180 2.41 -20.77 -6.04
N LEU A 181 1.96 -19.82 -6.88
CA LEU A 181 0.59 -19.78 -7.38
C LEU A 181 0.27 -21.05 -8.19
N PRO A 182 -0.81 -21.79 -7.86
CA PRO A 182 -1.20 -22.97 -8.63
C PRO A 182 -1.68 -22.60 -10.04
N THR A 183 -1.05 -23.18 -11.06
CA THR A 183 -1.67 -23.29 -12.39
C THR A 183 -2.98 -24.07 -12.26
N GLU A 184 -4.07 -23.54 -12.81
CA GLU A 184 -5.48 -23.92 -12.52
C GLU A 184 -5.73 -25.39 -12.11
N SER A 185 -5.95 -25.64 -10.81
CA SER A 185 -6.81 -26.74 -10.35
C SER A 185 -7.12 -26.69 -8.84
N ASN A 186 -8.40 -26.89 -8.51
CA ASN A 186 -8.98 -27.40 -7.26
C ASN A 186 -8.34 -27.01 -5.90
N SER A 187 -8.89 -25.94 -5.32
CA SER A 187 -9.46 -25.93 -3.95
C SER A 187 -8.72 -26.70 -2.84
N PHE A 188 -7.89 -26.01 -2.06
CA PHE A 188 -7.61 -26.39 -0.67
C PHE A 188 -7.67 -25.18 0.26
N GLN A 189 -8.39 -25.33 1.37
CA GLN A 189 -8.24 -24.45 2.53
C GLN A 189 -6.89 -24.74 3.19
N LYS A 190 -6.13 -23.72 3.57
CA LYS A 190 -5.04 -23.87 4.54
C LYS A 190 -4.88 -22.64 5.43
N GLU A 191 -4.26 -22.87 6.58
CA GLU A 191 -4.34 -22.04 7.78
C GLU A 191 -3.65 -20.68 7.66
N ILE A 192 -4.03 -19.77 8.57
CA ILE A 192 -3.45 -18.43 8.74
C ILE A 192 -1.95 -18.56 9.09
N PRO A 193 -1.02 -18.04 8.26
CA PRO A 193 0.38 -18.00 8.64
C PRO A 193 0.58 -17.02 9.80
N THR A 194 1.02 -17.53 10.96
CA THR A 194 1.47 -16.69 12.08
C THR A 194 2.88 -16.15 11.81
N SER A 195 3.02 -15.39 10.71
CA SER A 195 4.22 -14.63 10.39
C SER A 195 4.16 -13.28 11.14
N PRO A 196 5.24 -12.82 11.78
CA PRO A 196 5.20 -11.59 12.57
C PRO A 196 5.10 -10.35 11.67
N VAL A 197 3.90 -9.75 11.63
CA VAL A 197 3.67 -8.39 11.07
C VAL A 197 4.77 -7.45 11.57
N CYS A 198 5.39 -6.74 10.63
CA CYS A 198 6.73 -6.12 10.68
C CYS A 198 7.14 -5.57 12.06
N SER A 199 7.62 -6.46 12.93
CA SER A 199 8.00 -6.13 14.30
C SER A 199 9.42 -5.58 14.32
N ALA A 200 9.55 -4.26 14.40
CA ALA A 200 10.85 -3.60 14.51
C ALA A 200 11.58 -4.04 15.80
N ASN A 201 12.65 -4.82 15.63
CA ASN A 201 13.41 -5.48 16.69
C ASN A 201 13.73 -4.55 17.88
N LYS A 202 13.34 -4.98 19.10
CA LYS A 202 13.71 -4.34 20.37
C LYS A 202 15.14 -4.72 20.81
N THR A 203 16.12 -4.46 19.96
CA THR A 203 17.55 -4.70 20.23
C THR A 203 18.41 -3.58 19.62
N GLY A 204 18.47 -2.44 20.33
CA GLY A 204 19.26 -1.28 19.94
C GLY A 204 19.47 -0.34 21.13
N ASN A 205 20.48 -0.65 21.95
CA ASN A 205 20.82 0.17 23.13
C ASN A 205 21.36 1.54 22.72
N PHE A 206 20.55 2.59 22.88
CA PHE A 206 21.04 3.97 22.86
C PHE A 206 20.56 4.77 24.07
N ILE A 207 21.55 4.98 24.95
CA ILE A 207 21.70 5.87 26.12
C ILE A 207 20.54 6.84 26.39
N SER A 208 20.06 6.82 27.64
CA SER A 208 19.10 7.78 28.18
C SER A 208 19.59 9.23 28.13
N SER A 209 18.70 10.14 27.73
CA SER A 209 18.74 11.53 28.16
C SER A 209 17.35 11.97 28.59
N SER A 210 17.13 12.05 29.90
CA SER A 210 15.81 12.34 30.48
C SER A 210 15.35 13.76 30.16
N ARG A 211 14.19 13.89 29.49
CA ARG A 211 13.39 15.10 29.52
C ARG A 211 11.92 14.74 29.66
N ALA A 212 11.36 15.02 30.84
CA ALA A 212 9.95 14.77 31.11
C ALA A 212 9.08 15.68 30.21
N ILE A 213 8.13 15.06 29.51
CA ILE A 213 7.02 15.77 28.85
C ILE A 213 5.79 15.54 29.73
N ASN A 214 5.15 16.64 30.15
CA ASN A 214 3.99 16.58 31.04
C ASN A 214 2.80 15.87 30.38
N LYS A 215 1.97 15.22 31.19
CA LYS A 215 0.67 14.71 30.74
C LYS A 215 -0.16 15.84 30.13
N SER A 216 -0.51 15.71 28.85
CA SER A 216 -1.54 16.52 28.20
C SER A 216 -2.93 15.88 28.38
N PRO A 217 -4.03 16.62 28.16
CA PRO A 217 -5.33 16.26 28.74
C PRO A 217 -6.00 15.00 28.15
N VAL A 218 -6.88 14.40 28.96
CA VAL A 218 -7.91 13.50 28.46
C VAL A 218 -8.89 14.31 27.61
N ILE A 219 -8.99 13.97 26.33
CA ILE A 219 -10.09 14.41 25.47
C ILE A 219 -11.17 13.33 25.56
N ASN A 220 -12.30 13.67 26.20
CA ASN A 220 -13.52 12.88 26.16
C ASN A 220 -14.29 13.20 24.86
N PRO A 221 -15.18 12.28 24.40
CA PRO A 221 -15.85 12.38 23.10
C PRO A 221 -16.85 13.54 22.98
#